data_AF-A0A9E8LZD9-F1
#
_entry.id   AF-A0A9E8LZD9-F1
#
_cell.length_a   1.000
_cell.length_b   1.000
_cell.length_c   1.000
_cell.angle_alpha   90.00
_cell.angle_beta   90.00
_cell.angle_gamma   90.00
#
_symmetry.space_group_name_H-M   'P 1'
#
loop_
_entity.id
_entity.type
_entity.pdbx_description
1 polymer ?
#
loop_
_entity_poly.entity_id
_entity_poly.type
_entity_poly.pdbx_seq_one_letter_code
_entity_poly.pdbx_strand_id
1 'polypeptide(L)'
;MKNVHIVPHMHWDREWYFSTEESRILLVNNMEEIMDMLENNPDYPYYVLDGQTSILEDYFAVKPENKDRVKKLIQQGKLIIGPWYTQTDEMVVGAESIVRNLLYGIKDSKQYGEPMMIGYLPDSFGQSAQMPMILNGFGIKRAMFWRGASERHGTDRTEFYWKSDDGSKVLVQLLPLGYAIGKYLPENEEELKKRMDKYLSVLDKGATSDHILLPNGHDQMPIQKNIFTIIEKLKKLYPDRNFFLSKYENLFEEIEKNQSLHTIQGEFLDGKYMRVHRSIYLTRMDIKAANTRVENKITNILEPLASIGIG
;
A
#
# COMPACT_ATOMS: atom_id res chain seq x y z
N MET A 1 -19.33 19.39 2.48
CA MET A 1 -19.47 18.13 3.26
C MET A 1 -18.26 17.29 2.93
N LYS A 2 -17.47 16.85 3.92
CA LYS A 2 -16.25 16.07 3.63
C LYS A 2 -16.58 14.60 3.44
N ASN A 3 -15.91 13.95 2.49
CA ASN A 3 -16.04 12.54 2.16
C ASN A 3 -14.89 11.76 2.80
N VAL A 4 -15.18 10.83 3.69
CA VAL A 4 -14.19 9.98 4.35
C VAL A 4 -14.22 8.59 3.73
N HIS A 5 -13.19 8.30 2.95
CA HIS A 5 -12.94 7.01 2.29
C HIS A 5 -12.36 6.05 3.31
N ILE A 6 -13.17 5.12 3.80
CA ILE A 6 -12.71 4.03 4.66
C ILE A 6 -12.22 2.91 3.76
N VAL A 7 -10.92 2.64 3.75
CA VAL A 7 -10.33 1.62 2.87
C VAL A 7 -9.94 0.40 3.68
N PRO A 8 -10.67 -0.72 3.58
CA PRO A 8 -10.27 -1.94 4.26
C PRO A 8 -9.03 -2.55 3.63
N HIS A 9 -8.09 -2.93 4.49
CA HIS A 9 -6.88 -3.63 4.07
C HIS A 9 -6.30 -4.44 5.23
N MET A 10 -5.23 -5.17 4.93
CA MET A 10 -4.24 -5.61 5.92
C MET A 10 -2.86 -5.14 5.45
N HIS A 11 -1.94 -4.93 6.38
CA HIS A 11 -0.52 -4.88 6.05
C HIS A 11 0.07 -6.25 6.38
N TRP A 12 0.75 -6.89 5.42
CA TRP A 12 1.18 -8.27 5.55
C TRP A 12 2.68 -8.40 5.38
N ASP A 13 3.40 -8.27 6.50
CA ASP A 13 4.79 -8.70 6.56
C ASP A 13 4.87 -10.20 6.32
N ARG A 14 5.42 -10.60 5.17
CA ARG A 14 5.57 -12.00 4.77
C ARG A 14 6.36 -12.79 5.82
N GLU A 15 7.45 -12.21 6.29
CA GLU A 15 8.31 -12.76 7.35
C GLU A 15 8.80 -11.62 8.25
N TRP A 16 8.51 -11.70 9.56
CA TRP A 16 8.99 -10.71 10.53
C TRP A 16 9.30 -11.34 11.89
N TYR A 17 8.39 -11.25 12.87
CA TYR A 17 8.59 -11.83 14.21
C TYR A 17 8.02 -13.25 14.34
N PHE A 18 7.18 -13.67 13.39
CA PHE A 18 6.68 -15.04 13.26
C PHE A 18 7.57 -15.86 12.32
N SER A 19 7.60 -17.17 12.53
CA SER A 19 8.11 -18.10 11.53
C SER A 19 7.22 -18.11 10.28
N THR A 20 7.78 -18.52 9.14
CA THR A 20 7.04 -18.62 7.86
C THR A 20 5.78 -19.49 8.01
N GLU A 21 5.84 -20.58 8.78
CA GLU A 21 4.70 -21.48 9.00
C GLU A 21 3.60 -20.85 9.87
N GLU A 22 3.96 -20.10 10.91
CA GLU A 22 2.99 -19.35 11.73
C GLU A 22 2.29 -18.26 10.89
N SER A 23 3.06 -17.52 10.08
CA SER A 23 2.50 -16.55 9.13
C SER A 23 1.53 -17.23 8.15
N ARG A 24 1.85 -18.43 7.63
CA ARG A 24 0.94 -19.16 6.72
C ARG A 24 -0.39 -19.54 7.35
N ILE A 25 -0.41 -19.98 8.62
CA ILE A 25 -1.65 -20.30 9.32
C ILE A 25 -2.52 -19.05 9.49
N LEU A 26 -1.91 -17.93 9.91
CA LEU A 26 -2.62 -16.65 10.05
C LEU A 26 -3.15 -16.16 8.70
N LEU A 27 -2.36 -16.32 7.64
CA LEU A 27 -2.73 -15.93 6.28
C LEU A 27 -3.96 -16.69 5.81
N VAL A 28 -4.00 -18.00 5.99
CA VAL A 28 -5.15 -18.82 5.60
C VAL A 28 -6.40 -18.33 6.32
N ASN A 29 -6.35 -18.13 7.63
CA ASN A 29 -7.49 -17.65 8.39
C ASN A 29 -7.95 -16.25 7.93
N ASN A 30 -7.01 -15.33 7.70
CA ASN A 30 -7.33 -13.98 7.23
C ASN A 30 -7.99 -14.01 5.85
N MET A 31 -7.42 -14.76 4.91
CA MET A 31 -7.95 -14.87 3.54
C MET A 31 -9.34 -15.49 3.50
N GLU A 32 -9.61 -16.54 4.29
CA GLU A 32 -10.97 -17.11 4.38
C GLU A 32 -11.98 -16.07 4.87
N GLU A 33 -11.67 -15.34 5.95
CA GLU A 33 -12.58 -14.31 6.47
C GLU A 33 -12.81 -13.15 5.48
N ILE A 34 -11.77 -12.74 4.75
CA ILE A 34 -11.86 -11.70 3.72
C ILE A 34 -12.77 -12.18 2.58
N MET A 35 -12.53 -13.37 2.03
CA MET A 35 -13.34 -13.89 0.94
C MET A 35 -14.79 -14.12 1.37
N ASP A 36 -15.02 -14.68 2.56
CA ASP A 36 -16.37 -14.87 3.11
C ASP A 36 -17.12 -13.53 3.23
N MET A 37 -16.45 -12.47 3.68
CA MET A 37 -17.04 -11.14 3.76
C MET A 37 -17.40 -10.62 2.37
N LEU A 38 -16.48 -10.67 1.42
CA LEU A 38 -16.67 -10.14 0.06
C LEU A 38 -17.75 -10.90 -0.74
N GLU A 39 -17.93 -12.19 -0.47
CA GLU A 39 -18.94 -13.02 -1.15
C GLU A 39 -20.34 -12.83 -0.58
N ASN A 40 -20.45 -12.78 0.75
CA ASN A 40 -21.74 -12.85 1.43
C ASN A 40 -22.31 -11.47 1.82
N ASN A 41 -21.55 -10.38 1.66
CA ASN A 41 -21.99 -9.03 2.04
C ASN A 41 -21.87 -8.07 0.85
N PRO A 42 -22.95 -7.86 0.07
CA PRO A 42 -22.95 -6.96 -1.08
C PRO A 42 -22.55 -5.51 -0.75
N ASP A 43 -22.83 -5.06 0.47
CA ASP A 43 -22.50 -3.71 0.95
C ASP A 43 -21.02 -3.55 1.37
N TYR A 44 -20.21 -4.63 1.29
CA TYR A 44 -18.76 -4.62 1.52
C TYR A 44 -18.03 -4.74 0.17
N PRO A 45 -17.81 -3.62 -0.55
CA PRO A 45 -17.47 -3.69 -1.96
C PRO A 45 -16.01 -3.99 -2.25
N TYR A 46 -15.08 -3.66 -1.35
CA TYR A 46 -13.64 -3.67 -1.65
C TYR A 46 -12.80 -4.15 -0.45
N TYR A 47 -11.69 -4.82 -0.75
CA TYR A 47 -10.62 -5.11 0.19
C TYR A 47 -9.26 -5.03 -0.52
N VAL A 48 -8.31 -4.28 0.04
CA VAL A 48 -6.96 -4.13 -0.54
C VAL A 48 -6.01 -5.15 0.07
N LEU A 49 -5.46 -6.04 -0.77
CA LEU A 49 -4.52 -7.09 -0.39
C LEU A 49 -3.07 -6.58 -0.39
N ASP A 50 -2.84 -5.51 0.37
CA ASP A 50 -1.52 -4.91 0.68
C ASP A 50 -0.60 -4.57 -0.51
N GLY A 51 -1.16 -4.52 -1.72
CA GLY A 51 -0.44 -4.17 -2.93
C GLY A 51 0.68 -5.14 -3.36
N GLN A 52 0.71 -6.35 -2.82
CA GLN A 52 1.72 -7.38 -3.10
C GLN A 52 1.09 -8.73 -3.49
N THR A 53 1.62 -9.37 -4.51
CA THR A 53 1.06 -10.63 -5.06
C THR A 53 1.67 -11.89 -4.43
N SER A 54 2.81 -11.79 -3.74
CA SER A 54 3.43 -12.92 -3.02
C SER A 54 2.49 -13.54 -1.98
N ILE A 55 1.54 -12.75 -1.43
CA ILE A 55 0.50 -13.25 -0.52
C ILE A 55 -0.32 -14.37 -1.19
N LEU A 56 -0.66 -14.22 -2.48
CA LEU A 56 -1.44 -15.22 -3.21
C LEU A 56 -0.63 -16.49 -3.44
N GLU A 57 0.68 -16.37 -3.71
CA GLU A 57 1.57 -17.52 -3.84
C GLU A 57 1.58 -18.37 -2.56
N ASP A 58 1.81 -17.72 -1.41
CA ASP A 58 1.85 -18.39 -0.11
C ASP A 58 0.48 -19.00 0.26
N TYR A 59 -0.61 -18.28 -0.04
CA TYR A 59 -1.96 -18.78 0.21
C TYR A 59 -2.30 -20.00 -0.65
N PHE A 60 -2.01 -19.96 -1.96
CA PHE A 60 -2.30 -21.07 -2.88
C PHE A 60 -1.37 -22.28 -2.69
N ALA A 61 -0.21 -22.11 -2.08
CA ALA A 61 0.63 -23.24 -1.66
C ALA A 61 -0.10 -24.11 -0.61
N VAL A 62 -0.99 -23.53 0.19
CA VAL A 62 -1.77 -24.23 1.22
C VAL A 62 -3.20 -24.54 0.78
N LYS A 63 -3.83 -23.62 0.03
CA LYS A 63 -5.24 -23.67 -0.42
C LYS A 63 -5.37 -23.56 -1.94
N PRO A 64 -4.79 -24.48 -2.73
CA PRO A 64 -4.84 -24.41 -4.19
C PRO A 64 -6.28 -24.47 -4.75
N GLU A 65 -7.22 -25.08 -4.03
CA GLU A 65 -8.64 -25.16 -4.37
C GLU A 65 -9.33 -23.78 -4.45
N ASN A 66 -8.79 -22.77 -3.77
CA ASN A 66 -9.39 -21.44 -3.69
C ASN A 66 -8.94 -20.49 -4.81
N LYS A 67 -8.14 -20.96 -5.79
CA LYS A 67 -7.69 -20.14 -6.93
C LYS A 67 -8.85 -19.52 -7.71
N ASP A 68 -9.87 -20.30 -8.02
CA ASP A 68 -11.03 -19.81 -8.77
C ASP A 68 -11.87 -18.82 -7.96
N ARG A 69 -11.96 -19.04 -6.64
CA ARG A 69 -12.64 -18.15 -5.69
C ARG A 69 -11.99 -16.76 -5.65
N VAL A 70 -10.67 -16.73 -5.45
CA VAL A 70 -9.88 -15.49 -5.46
C VAL A 70 -9.95 -14.81 -6.82
N LYS A 71 -9.77 -15.56 -7.93
CA LYS A 71 -9.86 -15.02 -9.28
C LYS A 71 -11.20 -14.33 -9.52
N LYS A 72 -12.32 -14.96 -9.14
CA LYS A 72 -13.65 -14.38 -9.28
C LYS A 72 -13.79 -13.05 -8.52
N LEU A 73 -13.31 -12.99 -7.28
CA LEU A 73 -13.35 -11.76 -6.46
C LEU A 73 -12.50 -10.63 -7.05
N ILE A 74 -11.34 -10.96 -7.60
CA ILE A 74 -10.47 -9.98 -8.29
C ILE A 74 -11.14 -9.46 -9.56
N GLN A 75 -11.70 -10.35 -10.39
CA GLN A 75 -12.40 -9.96 -11.63
C GLN A 75 -13.66 -9.13 -11.38
N GLN A 76 -14.32 -9.34 -10.24
CA GLN A 76 -15.43 -8.49 -9.79
C GLN A 76 -14.98 -7.13 -9.24
N GLY A 77 -13.68 -6.90 -9.14
CA GLY A 77 -13.10 -5.68 -8.55
C GLY A 77 -13.28 -5.58 -7.04
N LYS A 78 -13.57 -6.70 -6.35
CA LYS A 78 -13.80 -6.76 -4.90
C LYS A 78 -12.52 -6.96 -4.11
N LEU A 79 -11.62 -7.82 -4.60
CA LEU A 79 -10.31 -8.04 -4.01
C LEU A 79 -9.26 -7.34 -4.87
N ILE A 80 -8.60 -6.33 -4.31
CA ILE A 80 -7.65 -5.45 -5.01
C ILE A 80 -6.23 -5.95 -4.75
N ILE A 81 -5.45 -6.19 -5.82
CA ILE A 81 -4.10 -6.80 -5.74
C ILE A 81 -3.06 -5.98 -6.51
N GLY A 82 -1.77 -6.23 -6.22
CA GLY A 82 -0.66 -5.60 -6.94
C GLY A 82 -0.47 -4.11 -6.62
N PRO A 83 0.52 -3.44 -7.22
CA PRO A 83 1.24 -3.86 -8.43
C PRO A 83 2.53 -4.61 -8.13
N TRP A 84 2.94 -4.73 -6.87
CA TRP A 84 4.21 -5.32 -6.50
C TRP A 84 4.14 -6.84 -6.39
N TYR A 85 5.29 -7.51 -6.54
CA TYR A 85 5.41 -8.90 -6.12
C TYR A 85 5.51 -8.97 -4.59
N THR A 86 6.43 -8.21 -3.99
CA THR A 86 6.54 -7.98 -2.54
C THR A 86 6.65 -6.48 -2.23
N GLN A 87 6.38 -6.05 -1.00
CA GLN A 87 6.72 -4.68 -0.59
C GLN A 87 8.23 -4.53 -0.43
N THR A 88 8.82 -3.53 -1.09
CA THR A 88 10.27 -3.36 -1.19
C THR A 88 10.80 -2.19 -0.37
N ASP A 89 11.99 -2.35 0.19
CA ASP A 89 12.77 -1.24 0.75
C ASP A 89 13.63 -0.62 -0.35
N GLU A 90 13.27 0.59 -0.75
CA GLU A 90 13.88 1.27 -1.90
C GLU A 90 15.35 1.68 -1.68
N MET A 91 15.83 1.61 -0.43
CA MET A 91 17.16 2.08 -0.04
C MET A 91 18.17 0.94 0.09
N VAL A 92 17.72 -0.32 0.04
CA VAL A 92 18.56 -1.49 0.35
C VAL A 92 18.78 -2.40 -0.86
N VAL A 93 17.86 -2.42 -1.82
CA VAL A 93 17.95 -3.28 -3.01
C VAL A 93 18.41 -2.51 -4.26
N GLY A 94 18.95 -3.21 -5.25
CA GLY A 94 19.32 -2.61 -6.53
C GLY A 94 18.10 -2.14 -7.35
N ALA A 95 18.30 -1.14 -8.21
CA ALA A 95 17.23 -0.60 -9.06
C ALA A 95 16.57 -1.65 -9.96
N GLU A 96 17.37 -2.57 -10.54
CA GLU A 96 16.83 -3.69 -11.31
C GLU A 96 15.90 -4.57 -10.46
N SER A 97 16.23 -4.84 -9.20
CA SER A 97 15.36 -5.61 -8.30
C SER A 97 14.01 -4.93 -8.08
N ILE A 98 13.97 -3.59 -7.95
CA ILE A 98 12.73 -2.82 -7.85
C ILE A 98 11.92 -2.94 -9.16
N VAL A 99 12.58 -2.80 -10.30
CA VAL A 99 11.96 -2.95 -11.63
C VAL A 99 11.40 -4.36 -11.81
N ARG A 100 12.15 -5.41 -11.45
CA ARG A 100 11.69 -6.81 -11.52
C ARG A 100 10.55 -7.08 -10.56
N ASN A 101 10.56 -6.48 -9.38
CA ASN A 101 9.47 -6.60 -8.41
C ASN A 101 8.14 -6.07 -8.98
N LEU A 102 8.15 -4.91 -9.64
CA LEU A 102 6.97 -4.41 -10.36
C LEU A 102 6.60 -5.29 -11.56
N LEU A 103 7.60 -5.69 -12.35
CA LEU A 103 7.38 -6.53 -13.53
C LEU A 103 6.67 -7.84 -13.16
N TYR A 104 7.15 -8.53 -12.13
CA TYR A 104 6.56 -9.77 -11.65
C TYR A 104 5.20 -9.52 -11.00
N GLY A 105 5.07 -8.52 -10.13
CA GLY A 105 3.78 -8.22 -9.50
C GLY A 105 2.66 -7.85 -10.47
N ILE A 106 2.96 -7.07 -11.52
CA ILE A 106 2.00 -6.75 -12.58
C ILE A 106 1.68 -7.99 -13.41
N LYS A 107 2.71 -8.80 -13.76
CA LYS A 107 2.52 -10.04 -14.51
C LYS A 107 1.64 -11.03 -13.74
N ASP A 108 1.88 -11.21 -12.45
CA ASP A 108 1.13 -12.12 -11.58
C ASP A 108 -0.30 -11.62 -11.42
N SER A 109 -0.48 -10.32 -11.20
CA SER A 109 -1.82 -9.72 -11.10
C SER A 109 -2.67 -10.00 -12.34
N LYS A 110 -2.10 -9.79 -13.54
CA LYS A 110 -2.77 -9.99 -14.84
C LYS A 110 -3.26 -11.42 -15.10
N GLN A 111 -2.77 -12.42 -14.36
CA GLN A 111 -3.30 -13.78 -14.43
C GLN A 111 -4.71 -13.90 -13.81
N TYR A 112 -5.03 -12.99 -12.88
CA TYR A 112 -6.27 -12.98 -12.13
C TYR A 112 -7.20 -11.81 -12.52
N GLY A 113 -6.64 -10.63 -12.76
CA GLY A 113 -7.35 -9.43 -13.18
C GLY A 113 -6.45 -8.20 -13.29
N GLU A 114 -7.02 -7.01 -13.32
CA GLU A 114 -6.22 -5.78 -13.43
C GLU A 114 -5.57 -5.43 -12.08
N PRO A 115 -4.26 -5.10 -12.06
CA PRO A 115 -3.58 -4.65 -10.84
C PRO A 115 -4.03 -3.26 -10.41
N MET A 116 -3.92 -2.99 -9.11
CA MET A 116 -3.96 -1.63 -8.58
C MET A 116 -2.73 -0.85 -9.07
N MET A 117 -2.94 0.09 -9.99
CA MET A 117 -1.85 0.90 -10.56
C MET A 117 -1.45 2.07 -9.65
N ILE A 118 -1.07 1.75 -8.41
CA ILE A 118 -0.57 2.66 -7.38
C ILE A 118 0.72 2.08 -6.82
N GLY A 119 1.82 2.85 -6.82
CA GLY A 119 3.04 2.51 -6.11
C GLY A 119 2.78 2.51 -4.60
N TYR A 120 2.29 1.39 -4.08
CA TYR A 120 1.84 1.25 -2.70
C TYR A 120 2.96 0.70 -1.81
N LEU A 121 3.60 1.57 -1.03
CA LEU A 121 4.70 1.24 -0.13
C LEU A 121 4.43 1.88 1.24
N PRO A 122 3.41 1.38 1.97
CA PRO A 122 2.91 2.01 3.19
C PRO A 122 3.94 2.02 4.33
N ASP A 123 4.89 1.07 4.34
CA ASP A 123 5.91 0.98 5.39
C ASP A 123 7.37 0.96 4.91
N SER A 124 7.65 1.39 3.67
CA SER A 124 9.05 1.44 3.19
C SER A 124 9.89 2.50 3.92
N PHE A 125 11.13 2.17 4.27
CA PHE A 125 12.01 3.01 5.09
C PHE A 125 12.83 4.01 4.27
N GLY A 126 12.10 4.83 3.52
CA GLY A 126 12.63 5.87 2.66
C GLY A 126 12.06 5.74 1.25
N GLN A 127 12.02 6.85 0.51
CA GLN A 127 11.60 6.84 -0.89
C GLN A 127 12.70 7.43 -1.79
N SER A 128 13.16 6.66 -2.76
CA SER A 128 14.24 6.98 -3.70
C SER A 128 13.78 8.04 -4.68
N ALA A 129 14.62 9.07 -4.89
CA ALA A 129 14.31 10.18 -5.79
C ALA A 129 13.95 9.76 -7.24
N GLN A 130 14.32 8.55 -7.64
CA GLN A 130 14.09 8.00 -8.97
C GLN A 130 12.80 7.18 -9.11
N MET A 131 12.04 6.95 -8.03
CA MET A 131 10.81 6.17 -8.14
C MET A 131 9.74 6.76 -9.07
N PRO A 132 9.54 8.09 -9.18
CA PRO A 132 8.59 8.60 -10.18
C PRO A 132 8.94 8.15 -11.60
N MET A 133 10.23 8.06 -11.95
CA MET A 133 10.72 7.52 -13.22
C MET A 133 10.41 6.02 -13.34
N ILE A 134 10.77 5.22 -12.34
CA ILE A 134 10.53 3.77 -12.34
C ILE A 134 9.02 3.49 -12.48
N LEU A 135 8.18 4.10 -11.65
CA LEU A 135 6.72 3.95 -11.67
C LEU A 135 6.13 4.37 -13.03
N ASN A 136 6.57 5.51 -13.58
CA ASN A 136 6.14 5.96 -14.90
C ASN A 136 6.49 4.97 -16.00
N GLY A 137 7.63 4.28 -15.91
CA GLY A 137 8.04 3.23 -16.85
C GLY A 137 7.05 2.05 -16.93
N PHE A 138 6.30 1.80 -15.86
CA PHE A 138 5.22 0.82 -15.80
C PHE A 138 3.82 1.43 -16.04
N GLY A 139 3.75 2.72 -16.38
CA GLY A 139 2.47 3.43 -16.53
C GLY A 139 1.79 3.78 -15.20
N ILE A 140 2.45 3.59 -14.06
CA ILE A 140 1.93 3.94 -12.74
C ILE A 140 2.10 5.45 -12.52
N LYS A 141 0.99 6.15 -12.30
CA LYS A 141 0.95 7.62 -12.09
C LYS A 141 0.63 8.04 -10.66
N ARG A 142 0.46 7.07 -9.76
CA ARG A 142 0.01 7.27 -8.38
C ARG A 142 0.96 6.56 -7.43
N ALA A 143 1.22 7.13 -6.27
CA ALA A 143 2.05 6.53 -5.23
C ALA A 143 1.48 6.82 -3.83
N MET A 144 1.68 5.90 -2.90
CA MET A 144 1.22 6.04 -1.52
C MET A 144 2.27 5.47 -0.57
N PHE A 145 2.66 6.28 0.41
CA PHE A 145 3.64 5.91 1.42
C PHE A 145 3.44 6.71 2.71
N TRP A 146 4.05 6.26 3.79
CA TRP A 146 4.00 6.93 5.10
C TRP A 146 5.25 7.74 5.41
N ARG A 147 6.42 7.16 5.16
CA ARG A 147 7.68 7.60 5.76
C ARG A 147 8.50 8.43 4.78
N GLY A 148 9.29 9.36 5.31
CA GLY A 148 10.31 10.08 4.57
C GLY A 148 9.97 11.51 4.15
N ALA A 149 8.69 11.86 4.03
CA ALA A 149 8.29 13.22 3.68
C ALA A 149 8.18 14.14 4.91
N SER A 150 8.37 15.44 4.69
CA SER A 150 8.19 16.49 5.69
C SER A 150 7.99 17.84 5.01
N GLU A 151 7.60 18.84 5.79
CA GLU A 151 7.40 20.22 5.33
C GLU A 151 8.68 20.86 4.77
N ARG A 152 9.87 20.30 5.08
CA ARG A 152 11.14 20.75 4.51
C ARG A 152 11.23 20.57 3.01
N HIS A 153 10.40 19.69 2.44
CA HIS A 153 10.32 19.48 1.00
C HIS A 153 9.42 20.50 0.29
N GLY A 154 8.82 21.45 1.01
CA GLY A 154 8.11 22.59 0.43
C GLY A 154 6.58 22.51 0.46
N THR A 155 6.00 21.56 1.19
CA THR A 155 4.54 21.53 1.46
C THR A 155 4.23 20.88 2.79
N ASP A 156 3.19 21.36 3.47
CA ASP A 156 2.59 20.73 4.65
C ASP A 156 1.36 19.88 4.30
N ARG A 157 1.11 19.68 3.01
CA ARG A 157 0.00 18.90 2.47
C ARG A 157 0.33 17.42 2.33
N THR A 158 -0.70 16.60 2.42
CA THR A 158 -0.62 15.14 2.25
C THR A 158 -0.82 14.70 0.82
N GLU A 159 -1.34 15.56 -0.05
CA GLU A 159 -1.38 15.33 -1.49
C GLU A 159 -0.46 16.30 -2.21
N PHE A 160 0.41 15.75 -3.04
CA PHE A 160 1.35 16.50 -3.85
C PHE A 160 1.81 15.64 -5.01
N TYR A 161 2.42 16.28 -6.00
CA TYR A 161 3.12 15.53 -7.01
C TYR A 161 4.59 15.35 -6.65
N TRP A 162 5.09 14.13 -6.85
CA TRP A 162 6.50 13.80 -6.72
C TRP A 162 7.13 13.63 -8.08
N LYS A 163 8.22 14.37 -8.32
CA LYS A 163 8.91 14.45 -9.61
C LYS A 163 10.35 13.97 -9.50
N SER A 164 10.82 13.22 -10.51
CA SER A 164 12.21 12.82 -10.71
C SER A 164 12.93 13.72 -11.73
N ASP A 165 14.25 13.57 -11.84
CA ASP A 165 15.11 14.44 -12.65
C ASP A 165 14.83 14.36 -14.16
N ASP A 166 14.35 13.21 -14.65
CA ASP A 166 13.94 12.99 -16.04
C ASP A 166 12.61 13.69 -16.42
N GLY A 167 11.94 14.30 -15.44
CA GLY A 167 10.64 14.93 -15.63
C GLY A 167 9.45 14.01 -15.34
N SER A 168 9.69 12.72 -15.06
CA SER A 168 8.64 11.82 -14.61
C SER A 168 8.03 12.29 -13.30
N LYS A 169 6.74 12.00 -13.13
CA LYS A 169 5.90 12.62 -12.10
C LYS A 169 4.77 11.66 -11.72
N VAL A 170 4.57 11.47 -10.43
CA VAL A 170 3.47 10.68 -9.85
C VAL A 170 2.69 11.53 -8.83
N LEU A 171 1.39 11.32 -8.73
CA LEU A 171 0.55 11.89 -7.68
C LEU A 171 0.72 11.07 -6.40
N VAL A 172 1.05 11.73 -5.30
CA VAL A 172 1.27 11.09 -4.00
C VAL A 172 0.09 11.35 -3.07
N GLN A 173 -0.35 10.30 -2.39
CA GLN A 173 -1.07 10.40 -1.11
C GLN A 173 -0.13 9.97 0.01
N LEU A 174 0.29 10.92 0.84
CA LEU A 174 1.05 10.67 2.05
C LEU A 174 0.11 10.17 3.16
N LEU A 175 0.57 9.23 3.99
CA LEU A 175 -0.13 8.74 5.16
C LEU A 175 0.42 9.42 6.43
N PRO A 176 0.00 10.63 6.82
CA PRO A 176 0.66 11.41 7.90
C PRO A 176 0.60 10.74 9.27
N LEU A 177 -0.34 9.80 9.45
CA LEU A 177 -0.56 9.05 10.69
C LEU A 177 -0.33 7.54 10.51
N GLY A 178 0.26 7.13 9.38
CA GLY A 178 0.43 5.74 8.98
C GLY A 178 -0.84 5.10 8.42
N TYR A 179 -0.73 3.82 8.06
CA TYR A 179 -1.79 3.03 7.44
C TYR A 179 -2.74 2.39 8.47
N ALA A 180 -2.59 2.68 9.77
CA ALA A 180 -3.29 1.92 10.81
C ALA A 180 -4.16 2.75 11.76
N ILE A 181 -4.52 3.97 11.36
CA ILE A 181 -5.39 4.83 12.16
C ILE A 181 -6.82 4.32 12.28
N GLY A 182 -7.30 3.57 11.28
CA GLY A 182 -8.59 2.89 11.32
C GLY A 182 -8.52 1.49 11.93
N LYS A 183 -7.41 1.08 12.58
CA LYS A 183 -7.35 -0.24 13.23
C LYS A 183 -8.43 -0.36 14.30
N TYR A 184 -9.09 -1.52 14.37
CA TYR A 184 -10.08 -1.88 15.40
C TYR A 184 -10.87 -0.67 15.91
N LEU A 185 -11.62 -0.03 15.01
CA LEU A 185 -12.36 1.18 15.38
C LEU A 185 -13.32 0.83 16.54
N PRO A 186 -13.31 1.58 17.66
CA PRO A 186 -14.03 1.20 18.85
C PRO A 186 -15.54 1.20 18.64
N GLU A 187 -16.24 0.26 19.27
CA GLU A 187 -17.70 0.31 19.30
C GLU A 187 -18.24 1.36 20.28
N ASN A 188 -17.49 1.66 21.35
CA ASN A 188 -17.89 2.69 22.31
C ASN A 188 -17.85 4.07 21.64
N GLU A 189 -18.98 4.80 21.67
CA GLU A 189 -19.11 6.09 20.97
C GLU A 189 -18.12 7.15 21.50
N GLU A 190 -17.85 7.18 22.81
CA GLU A 190 -16.92 8.14 23.40
C GLU A 190 -15.47 7.86 23.00
N GLU A 191 -15.06 6.58 23.01
CA GLU A 191 -13.73 6.16 22.57
C GLU A 191 -13.52 6.38 21.07
N LEU A 192 -14.54 6.04 20.27
CA LEU A 192 -14.55 6.27 18.83
C LEU A 192 -14.40 7.77 18.53
N LYS A 193 -15.23 8.61 19.16
CA LYS A 193 -15.17 10.06 19.00
C LYS A 193 -13.81 10.62 19.41
N LYS A 194 -13.30 10.23 20.58
CA LYS A 194 -11.97 10.69 21.06
C LYS A 194 -10.86 10.32 20.09
N ARG A 195 -10.89 9.12 19.53
CA ARG A 195 -9.91 8.66 18.53
C ARG A 195 -10.04 9.45 17.22
N MET A 196 -11.26 9.60 16.72
CA MET A 196 -11.52 10.26 15.44
C MET A 196 -11.27 11.77 15.50
N ASP A 197 -11.60 12.47 16.60
CA ASP A 197 -11.28 13.90 16.77
C ASP A 197 -9.77 14.15 16.64
N LYS A 198 -8.94 13.25 17.22
CA LYS A 198 -7.48 13.31 17.11
C LYS A 198 -7.02 13.15 15.66
N TYR A 199 -7.59 12.20 14.92
CA TYR A 199 -7.12 11.90 13.56
C TYR A 199 -7.65 12.87 12.52
N LEU A 200 -8.95 13.17 12.54
CA LEU A 200 -9.59 14.07 11.59
C LEU A 200 -8.95 15.46 11.60
N SER A 201 -8.56 15.98 12.77
CA SER A 201 -7.86 17.27 12.86
C SER A 201 -6.53 17.30 12.09
N VAL A 202 -5.77 16.21 12.08
CA VAL A 202 -4.51 16.09 11.33
C VAL A 202 -4.79 15.87 9.85
N LEU A 203 -5.73 14.98 9.52
CA LEU A 203 -6.09 14.67 8.14
C LEU A 203 -6.68 15.89 7.43
N ASP A 204 -7.54 16.65 8.09
CA ASP A 204 -8.14 17.87 7.54
C ASP A 204 -7.10 18.95 7.24
N LYS A 205 -6.04 19.02 8.05
CA LYS A 205 -4.97 20.01 7.86
C LYS A 205 -4.11 19.66 6.63
N GLY A 206 -3.80 18.38 6.45
CA GLY A 206 -2.97 17.89 5.35
C GLY A 206 -3.71 17.87 4.01
N ALA A 207 -5.01 17.58 4.02
CA ALA A 207 -5.80 17.42 2.81
C ALA A 207 -5.86 18.71 1.97
N THR A 208 -5.87 18.51 0.66
CA THR A 208 -6.00 19.53 -0.39
C THR A 208 -7.39 19.51 -1.04
N SER A 209 -8.24 18.56 -0.65
CA SER A 209 -9.61 18.39 -1.13
C SER A 209 -10.57 18.07 0.03
N ASP A 210 -11.86 17.94 -0.28
CA ASP A 210 -12.87 17.48 0.68
C ASP A 210 -12.85 15.95 0.88
N HIS A 211 -11.89 15.24 0.28
CA HIS A 211 -11.74 13.79 0.37
C HIS A 211 -10.63 13.40 1.34
N ILE A 212 -10.99 12.62 2.35
CA ILE A 212 -10.13 12.20 3.45
C ILE A 212 -9.98 10.68 3.43
N LEU A 213 -8.75 10.19 3.59
CA LEU A 213 -8.48 8.76 3.69
C LEU A 213 -8.49 8.27 5.15
N LEU A 214 -9.22 7.19 5.41
CA LEU A 214 -9.15 6.43 6.65
C LEU A 214 -8.82 4.95 6.34
N PRO A 215 -7.55 4.55 6.43
CA PRO A 215 -7.16 3.16 6.21
C PRO A 215 -7.64 2.29 7.39
N ASN A 216 -8.49 1.29 7.11
CA ASN A 216 -9.06 0.37 8.08
C ASN A 216 -8.33 -0.97 8.01
N GLY A 217 -7.16 -0.99 8.64
CA GLY A 217 -6.33 -2.18 8.77
C GLY A 217 -5.15 -1.94 9.70
N HIS A 218 -4.31 -2.95 9.85
CA HIS A 218 -3.04 -2.94 10.56
C HIS A 218 -2.22 -4.17 10.11
N ASP A 219 -0.99 -4.28 10.59
CA ASP A 219 -0.15 -5.48 10.51
C ASP A 219 -0.97 -6.71 10.90
N GLN A 220 -1.19 -7.61 9.93
CA GLN A 220 -1.86 -8.90 10.06
C GLN A 220 -3.21 -8.85 10.78
N MET A 221 -3.90 -7.70 10.70
CA MET A 221 -5.20 -7.50 11.34
C MET A 221 -6.31 -8.22 10.55
N PRO A 222 -7.10 -9.09 11.21
CA PRO A 222 -8.29 -9.66 10.61
C PRO A 222 -9.29 -8.57 10.21
N ILE A 223 -10.17 -8.91 9.28
CA ILE A 223 -11.22 -8.01 8.80
C ILE A 223 -12.12 -7.52 9.95
N GLN A 224 -12.41 -6.23 9.97
CA GLN A 224 -13.29 -5.66 10.99
C GLN A 224 -14.76 -5.98 10.68
N LYS A 225 -15.28 -7.08 11.27
CA LYS A 225 -16.62 -7.63 10.98
C LYS A 225 -17.78 -6.68 11.31
N ASN A 226 -17.61 -5.78 12.29
CA ASN A 226 -18.64 -4.83 12.72
C ASN A 226 -18.57 -3.46 12.03
N ILE A 227 -17.84 -3.32 10.92
CA ILE A 227 -17.53 -2.01 10.31
C ILE A 227 -18.77 -1.18 9.96
N PHE A 228 -19.87 -1.80 9.54
CA PHE A 228 -21.11 -1.09 9.23
C PHE A 228 -21.70 -0.40 10.46
N THR A 229 -21.72 -1.09 11.60
CA THR A 229 -22.14 -0.51 12.89
C THR A 229 -21.27 0.69 13.26
N ILE A 230 -19.95 0.61 12.99
CA ILE A 230 -19.03 1.72 13.22
C ILE A 230 -19.32 2.90 12.28
N ILE A 231 -19.56 2.64 11.00
CA ILE A 231 -19.88 3.67 10.00
C ILE A 231 -21.14 4.44 10.40
N GLU A 232 -22.20 3.75 10.84
CA GLU A 232 -23.43 4.41 11.30
C GLU A 232 -23.19 5.29 12.53
N LYS A 233 -22.36 4.83 13.48
CA LYS A 233 -21.93 5.65 14.62
C LYS A 233 -21.11 6.86 14.18
N LEU A 234 -20.20 6.71 13.22
CA LEU A 234 -19.42 7.82 12.67
C LEU A 234 -20.31 8.88 12.00
N LYS A 235 -21.29 8.46 11.19
CA LYS A 235 -22.26 9.37 10.56
C LYS A 235 -23.08 10.15 11.61
N LYS A 236 -23.46 9.50 12.71
CA LYS A 236 -24.17 10.15 13.83
C LYS A 236 -23.28 11.14 14.58
N LEU A 237 -22.01 10.79 14.83
CA LEU A 237 -21.06 11.63 15.57
C LEU A 237 -20.58 12.83 14.76
N TYR A 238 -20.51 12.71 13.43
CA TYR A 238 -19.98 13.72 12.51
C TYR A 238 -20.94 13.95 11.33
N PRO A 239 -22.09 14.62 11.57
CA PRO A 239 -23.12 14.82 10.54
C PRO A 239 -22.69 15.72 9.38
N ASP A 240 -21.57 16.44 9.51
CA ASP A 240 -20.93 17.25 8.48
C ASP A 240 -20.04 16.43 7.51
N ARG A 241 -19.95 15.12 7.74
CA ARG A 241 -19.11 14.19 6.99
C ARG A 241 -19.88 12.96 6.52
N ASN A 242 -19.47 12.47 5.36
CA ASN A 242 -19.98 11.23 4.80
C ASN A 242 -18.91 10.13 4.92
N PHE A 243 -19.21 9.05 5.62
CA PHE A 243 -18.32 7.89 5.77
C PHE A 243 -18.82 6.71 4.95
N PHE A 244 -17.94 6.11 4.17
CA PHE A 244 -18.27 4.97 3.32
C PHE A 244 -17.05 4.10 3.04
N LEU A 245 -17.30 2.81 2.76
CA LEU A 245 -16.28 1.88 2.31
C LEU A 245 -15.83 2.24 0.89
N SER A 246 -14.53 2.24 0.67
CA SER A 246 -13.90 2.67 -0.58
C SER A 246 -12.63 1.85 -0.88
N LYS A 247 -11.97 2.21 -1.97
CA LYS A 247 -10.63 1.74 -2.35
C LYS A 247 -9.74 2.93 -2.68
N TYR A 248 -8.42 2.72 -2.73
CA TYR A 248 -7.48 3.81 -2.92
C TYR A 248 -7.63 4.52 -4.28
N GLU A 249 -8.00 3.80 -5.34
CA GLU A 249 -8.21 4.39 -6.67
C GLU A 249 -9.29 5.47 -6.66
N ASN A 250 -10.40 5.25 -5.94
CA ASN A 250 -11.50 6.22 -5.84
C ASN A 250 -11.04 7.51 -5.15
N LEU A 251 -10.10 7.43 -4.20
CA LEU A 251 -9.52 8.62 -3.57
C LEU A 251 -8.65 9.39 -4.59
N PHE A 252 -7.77 8.69 -5.31
CA PHE A 252 -6.91 9.33 -6.31
C PHE A 252 -7.71 10.00 -7.43
N GLU A 253 -8.80 9.38 -7.90
CA GLU A 253 -9.68 9.96 -8.91
C GLU A 253 -10.26 11.33 -8.48
N GLU A 254 -10.50 11.53 -7.18
CA GLU A 254 -10.98 12.80 -6.64
C GLU A 254 -9.84 13.81 -6.45
N ILE A 255 -8.68 13.37 -5.98
CA ILE A 255 -7.48 14.22 -5.83
C ILE A 255 -7.00 14.74 -7.19
N GLU A 256 -7.07 13.91 -8.25
CA GLU A 256 -6.66 14.27 -9.61
C GLU A 256 -7.46 15.44 -10.22
N LYS A 257 -8.65 15.72 -9.70
CA LYS A 257 -9.46 16.89 -10.08
C LYS A 257 -8.86 18.19 -9.55
N ASN A 258 -7.98 18.14 -8.56
CA ASN A 258 -7.30 19.31 -8.02
C ASN A 258 -6.11 19.72 -8.90
N GLN A 259 -6.22 20.89 -9.53
CA GLN A 259 -5.18 21.44 -10.41
C GLN A 259 -4.06 22.19 -9.67
N SER A 260 -4.18 22.39 -8.36
CA SER A 260 -3.32 23.29 -7.57
C SER A 260 -2.35 22.57 -6.62
N LEU A 261 -2.02 21.31 -6.91
CA LEU A 261 -1.11 20.52 -6.09
C LEU A 261 0.35 20.97 -6.20
N HIS A 262 1.03 21.05 -5.05
CA HIS A 262 2.46 21.31 -4.99
C HIS A 262 3.22 20.21 -5.74
N THR A 263 4.35 20.56 -6.36
CA THR A 263 5.28 19.58 -6.93
C THR A 263 6.56 19.59 -6.11
N ILE A 264 6.95 18.41 -5.65
CA ILE A 264 8.12 18.15 -4.83
C ILE A 264 9.08 17.26 -5.61
N GLN A 265 10.38 17.44 -5.41
CA GLN A 265 11.43 16.66 -6.03
C GLN A 265 12.43 16.19 -4.98
N GLY A 266 13.05 15.04 -5.23
CA GLY A 266 14.13 14.50 -4.41
C GLY A 266 13.74 13.24 -3.65
N GLU A 267 14.66 12.84 -2.77
CA GLU A 267 14.58 11.65 -1.94
C GLU A 267 13.85 11.97 -0.63
N PHE A 268 13.03 11.04 -0.14
CA PHE A 268 12.26 11.21 1.09
C PHE A 268 12.83 10.34 2.20
N LEU A 269 13.63 10.93 3.09
CA LEU A 269 14.26 10.23 4.22
C LEU A 269 13.97 10.87 5.59
N ASP A 270 13.04 11.81 5.68
CA ASP A 270 12.76 12.54 6.91
C ASP A 270 11.94 11.73 7.92
N GLY A 271 12.38 11.76 9.18
CA GLY A 271 11.73 11.08 10.30
C GLY A 271 10.57 11.86 10.94
N LYS A 272 9.89 12.74 10.20
CA LYS A 272 8.90 13.70 10.74
C LYS A 272 7.60 13.01 11.20
N TYR A 273 6.96 12.26 10.31
CA TYR A 273 5.70 11.56 10.61
C TYR A 273 5.95 10.22 11.31
N MET A 274 7.04 9.55 10.96
CA MET A 274 7.54 8.35 11.64
C MET A 274 9.02 8.14 11.29
N ARG A 275 9.74 7.36 12.10
CA ARG A 275 11.16 7.06 11.89
C ARG A 275 11.40 6.38 10.54
N VAL A 276 12.37 6.88 9.78
CA VAL A 276 12.97 6.17 8.65
C VAL A 276 14.09 5.30 9.24
N HIS A 277 13.93 3.98 9.29
CA HIS A 277 14.77 3.06 10.07
C HIS A 277 16.19 2.83 9.49
N ARG A 278 16.90 3.90 9.08
CA ARG A 278 18.20 3.86 8.36
C ARG A 278 19.29 2.97 8.98
N SER A 279 19.20 2.65 10.28
CA SER A 279 20.12 1.70 10.92
C SER A 279 20.05 0.29 10.34
N ILE A 280 18.94 -0.11 9.69
CA ILE A 280 18.80 -1.45 9.11
C ILE A 280 19.75 -1.71 7.94
N TYR A 281 20.34 -0.66 7.36
CA TYR A 281 21.31 -0.77 6.27
C TYR A 281 22.58 -1.52 6.72
N LEU A 282 22.90 -1.47 8.02
CA LEU A 282 24.08 -2.13 8.60
C LEU A 282 23.74 -3.42 9.39
N THR A 283 22.46 -3.73 9.57
CA THR A 283 22.05 -4.94 10.30
C THR A 283 22.15 -6.16 9.38
N ARG A 284 22.75 -7.25 9.85
CA ARG A 284 22.91 -8.51 9.07
C ARG A 284 23.58 -8.25 7.71
N MET A 285 24.78 -7.67 7.73
CA MET A 285 25.55 -7.33 6.53
C MET A 285 25.82 -8.53 5.61
N ASP A 286 25.89 -9.73 6.17
CA ASP A 286 25.97 -10.99 5.45
C ASP A 286 24.82 -11.15 4.45
N ILE A 287 23.60 -10.77 4.83
CA ILE A 287 22.42 -10.80 3.94
C ILE A 287 22.56 -9.76 2.83
N LYS A 288 23.02 -8.53 3.14
CA LYS A 288 23.21 -7.47 2.14
C LYS A 288 24.30 -7.84 1.12
N ALA A 289 25.38 -8.44 1.59
CA ALA A 289 26.46 -8.95 0.74
C ALA A 289 26.00 -10.15 -0.11
N ALA A 290 25.15 -11.03 0.43
CA ALA A 290 24.51 -12.08 -0.36
C ALA A 290 23.59 -11.50 -1.44
N ASN A 291 22.72 -10.54 -1.09
CA ASN A 291 21.84 -9.86 -2.04
C ASN A 291 22.63 -9.25 -3.19
N THR A 292 23.65 -8.44 -2.88
CA THR A 292 24.51 -7.80 -3.89
C THR A 292 25.17 -8.83 -4.83
N ARG A 293 25.66 -9.95 -4.29
CA ARG A 293 26.27 -11.01 -5.11
C ARG A 293 25.24 -11.66 -6.04
N VAL A 294 24.03 -11.91 -5.56
CA VAL A 294 22.94 -12.51 -6.36
C VAL A 294 22.46 -11.54 -7.43
N GLU A 295 22.18 -10.29 -7.07
CA GLU A 295 21.77 -9.24 -8.01
C GLU A 295 22.80 -9.08 -9.12
N ASN A 296 24.08 -8.92 -8.78
CA ASN A 296 25.14 -8.77 -9.78
C ASN A 296 25.27 -10.02 -10.66
N LYS A 297 25.16 -11.22 -10.09
CA LYS A 297 25.25 -12.46 -10.86
C LYS A 297 24.11 -12.58 -11.87
N ILE A 298 22.89 -12.23 -11.49
CA ILE A 298 21.74 -12.32 -12.39
C ILE A 298 21.80 -11.20 -13.44
N THR A 299 21.85 -9.95 -13.00
CA THR A 299 21.65 -8.76 -13.86
C THR A 299 22.85 -8.42 -14.73
N ASN A 300 24.07 -8.60 -14.23
CA ASN A 300 25.29 -8.15 -14.92
C ASN A 300 26.11 -9.30 -15.54
N ILE A 301 25.75 -10.56 -15.27
CA ILE A 301 26.49 -11.72 -15.79
C ILE A 301 25.56 -12.65 -16.55
N LEU A 302 24.60 -13.29 -15.87
CA LEU A 302 23.80 -14.35 -16.48
C LEU A 302 22.86 -13.83 -17.57
N GLU A 303 22.12 -12.75 -17.32
CA GLU A 303 21.19 -12.20 -18.32
C GLU A 303 21.91 -11.62 -19.55
N PRO A 304 23.00 -10.85 -19.41
CA PRO A 304 23.78 -10.42 -20.58
C PRO A 304 24.40 -11.59 -21.37
N LEU A 305 24.90 -12.62 -20.70
CA LEU A 305 25.42 -13.80 -21.41
C LEU A 305 24.30 -14.57 -22.11
N ALA A 306 23.14 -14.71 -21.49
CA ALA A 306 21.98 -15.37 -22.08
C ALA A 306 21.45 -14.60 -23.30
N SER A 307 21.44 -13.26 -23.27
CA SER A 307 20.97 -12.45 -24.41
C SER A 307 21.89 -12.55 -25.62
N ILE A 308 23.20 -12.78 -25.40
CA ILE A 308 24.16 -13.06 -26.48
C ILE A 308 24.07 -14.52 -26.96
N GLY A 309 23.93 -15.48 -26.03
CA GLY A 309 23.99 -16.91 -26.31
C GLY A 309 22.73 -17.52 -26.93
N ILE A 310 21.61 -16.79 -26.95
CA ILE A 310 20.34 -17.19 -27.60
C ILE A 310 20.23 -16.60 -29.02
N GLY A 311 21.26 -15.89 -29.50
CA GLY A 311 21.37 -15.37 -30.87
C GLY A 311 21.86 -16.38 -31.90
#